data_AF-A0A1G7SZ55-F1
#
_entry.id   AF-A0A1G7SZ55-F1
#
_cell.length_a   1.000
_cell.length_b   1.000
_cell.length_c   1.000
_cell.angle_alpha   90.00
_cell.angle_beta   90.00
_cell.angle_gamma   90.00
#
_symmetry.space_group_name_H-M   'P 1'
#
loop_
_entity.id
_entity.type
_entity.pdbx_description
1 polymer ?
#
loop_
_entity_poly.entity_id
_entity_poly.type
_entity_poly.pdbx_seq_one_letter_code
_entity_poly.pdbx_strand_id
1 'polypeptide(L)'
;MCERIEKWLGAIKNSVARADLLSSTKCKNQLKKAVANPAVDFINMVLAPNLPEIVIQSSVKTARDHSISERIRAQIATNQEIDWGAYSYFTNPLVPVEKDHEYYRSPSARASLGRHHVFTIEYDDIEIIPPSVQFGWCRSPGKTPAQSVMGRLHRDLSQKFADYFGATVVWSGNKSCHIHIVFRTELIPTLPLNANLHDGFKRHWEKLKAIVSQHTGYDNPDPACAAPSQYRRLPYGRHQNGNPQLVLWEQYRERAAQGVSASFFETEHFIDSAYVHKIQNSRTAVAVGG
;
A
#
# COMPACT_ATOMS: atom_id res chain seq x y z
N MET A 1 -18.45 22.98 5.52
CA MET A 1 -17.60 21.99 4.80
C MET A 1 -16.59 22.66 3.86
N CYS A 2 -17.00 23.62 3.01
CA CYS A 2 -16.09 24.32 2.08
C CYS A 2 -14.92 25.03 2.79
N GLU A 3 -15.18 25.80 3.84
CA GLU A 3 -14.14 26.50 4.63
C GLU A 3 -13.09 25.55 5.22
N ARG A 4 -13.52 24.35 5.64
CA ARG A 4 -12.63 23.33 6.20
C ARG A 4 -11.64 22.81 5.16
N ILE A 5 -12.10 22.59 3.92
CA ILE A 5 -11.23 22.13 2.83
C ILE A 5 -10.27 23.23 2.40
N GLU A 6 -10.73 24.48 2.27
CA GLU A 6 -9.85 25.61 1.97
C GLU A 6 -8.76 25.77 3.04
N LYS A 7 -9.12 25.60 4.33
CA LYS A 7 -8.14 25.59 5.43
C LYS A 7 -7.11 24.48 5.29
N TRP A 8 -7.54 23.25 4.97
CA TRP A 8 -6.60 22.14 4.76
C TRP A 8 -5.66 22.39 3.59
N LEU A 9 -6.20 22.87 2.46
CA LEU A 9 -5.41 23.18 1.28
C LEU A 9 -4.43 24.34 1.56
N GLY A 10 -4.84 25.36 2.30
CA GLY A 10 -3.97 26.47 2.74
C GLY A 10 -2.81 26.02 3.65
N ALA A 11 -3.00 24.94 4.42
CA ALA A 11 -2.00 24.35 5.31
C ALA A 11 -0.99 23.43 4.60
N ILE A 12 -1.11 23.21 3.29
CA ILE A 12 -0.11 22.49 2.49
C ILE A 12 1.17 23.32 2.46
N LYS A 13 2.28 22.72 2.92
CA LYS A 13 3.58 23.42 3.05
C LYS A 13 4.20 23.71 1.69
N ASN A 14 4.04 22.79 0.75
CA ASN A 14 4.58 22.96 -0.58
C ASN A 14 3.72 23.96 -1.38
N SER A 15 4.32 25.07 -1.82
CA SER A 15 3.62 26.16 -2.49
C SER A 15 3.00 25.75 -3.83
N VAL A 16 3.68 24.92 -4.62
CA VAL A 16 3.22 24.44 -5.93
C VAL A 16 2.00 23.53 -5.75
N ALA A 17 2.10 22.52 -4.89
CA ALA A 17 0.98 21.62 -4.59
C ALA A 17 -0.22 22.38 -4.00
N ARG A 18 0.04 23.37 -3.13
CA ARG A 18 -1.00 24.23 -2.57
C ARG A 18 -1.71 25.03 -3.66
N ALA A 19 -0.97 25.69 -4.56
CA ALA A 19 -1.55 26.49 -5.63
C ALA A 19 -2.37 25.62 -6.61
N ASP A 20 -1.84 24.45 -6.98
CA ASP A 20 -2.53 23.48 -7.84
C ASP A 20 -3.87 23.03 -7.24
N LEU A 21 -3.88 22.60 -5.98
CA LEU A 21 -5.12 22.14 -5.34
C LEU A 21 -6.10 23.27 -5.03
N LEU A 22 -5.62 24.47 -4.66
CA LEU A 22 -6.47 25.64 -4.41
C LEU A 22 -7.12 26.17 -5.69
N SER A 23 -6.48 26.04 -6.86
CA SER A 23 -7.09 26.45 -8.13
C SER A 23 -8.06 25.40 -8.70
N SER A 24 -7.96 24.14 -8.27
CA SER A 24 -8.71 23.03 -8.86
C SER A 24 -10.07 22.77 -8.17
N THR A 25 -11.14 23.33 -8.73
CA THR A 25 -12.54 23.04 -8.31
C THR A 25 -12.85 21.54 -8.33
N LYS A 26 -12.30 20.79 -9.29
CA LYS A 26 -12.49 19.33 -9.40
C LYS A 26 -11.91 18.60 -8.17
N CYS A 27 -10.70 18.97 -7.75
CA CYS A 27 -10.06 18.35 -6.58
C CYS A 27 -10.79 18.72 -5.28
N LYS A 28 -11.19 19.99 -5.12
CA LYS A 28 -12.01 20.42 -3.97
C LYS A 28 -13.31 19.63 -3.87
N ASN A 29 -13.98 19.38 -4.99
CA ASN A 29 -15.21 18.60 -5.02
C ASN A 29 -14.97 17.11 -4.71
N GLN A 30 -13.85 16.53 -5.13
CA GLN A 30 -13.47 15.18 -4.69
C GLN A 30 -13.23 15.11 -3.17
N LEU A 31 -12.53 16.08 -2.59
CA LEU A 31 -12.33 16.14 -1.14
C LEU A 31 -13.65 16.28 -0.38
N LYS A 32 -14.58 17.11 -0.88
CA LYS A 32 -15.94 17.20 -0.31
C LYS A 32 -16.65 15.86 -0.33
N LYS A 33 -16.58 15.12 -1.45
CA LYS A 33 -17.19 13.79 -1.58
C LYS A 33 -16.55 12.77 -0.64
N ALA A 34 -15.22 12.72 -0.56
CA ALA A 34 -14.48 11.82 0.33
C ALA A 34 -14.78 12.08 1.81
N VAL A 35 -15.01 13.34 2.18
CA VAL A 35 -15.45 13.72 3.53
C VAL A 35 -16.89 13.31 3.80
N ALA A 36 -17.78 13.53 2.83
CA ALA A 36 -19.20 13.25 3.00
C ALA A 36 -19.51 11.75 2.98
N ASN A 37 -18.71 10.95 2.26
CA ASN A 37 -18.87 9.52 2.10
C ASN A 37 -17.52 8.83 2.32
N PRO A 38 -17.09 8.65 3.59
CA PRO A 38 -15.83 8.00 3.89
C PRO A 38 -15.90 6.51 3.50
N ALA A 39 -14.99 6.08 2.64
CA ALA A 39 -14.78 4.68 2.28
C ALA A 39 -13.82 4.00 3.27
N VAL A 40 -14.28 2.94 3.93
CA VAL A 40 -13.58 2.29 5.06
C VAL A 40 -13.17 0.85 4.76
N ASP A 41 -13.32 0.40 3.52
CA ASP A 41 -13.15 -1.00 3.17
C ASP A 41 -11.69 -1.44 3.31
N PHE A 42 -10.71 -0.59 2.99
CA PHE A 42 -9.29 -0.92 3.24
C PHE A 42 -9.01 -1.18 4.72
N ILE A 43 -9.61 -0.38 5.61
CA ILE A 43 -9.43 -0.59 7.05
C ILE A 43 -10.04 -1.94 7.45
N ASN A 44 -11.29 -2.18 7.06
CA ASN A 44 -12.06 -3.34 7.52
C ASN A 44 -11.63 -4.65 6.87
N MET A 45 -11.31 -4.61 5.58
CA MET A 45 -11.02 -5.80 4.76
C MET A 45 -9.53 -6.10 4.66
N VAL A 46 -8.65 -5.13 4.88
CA VAL A 46 -7.20 -5.29 4.67
C VAL A 46 -6.40 -5.12 5.95
N LEU A 47 -6.55 -3.98 6.64
CA LEU A 47 -5.75 -3.69 7.83
C LEU A 47 -6.18 -4.49 9.04
N ALA A 48 -7.46 -4.46 9.39
CA ALA A 48 -7.97 -5.16 10.57
C ALA A 48 -7.69 -6.68 10.54
N PRO A 49 -7.86 -7.40 9.40
CA PRO A 49 -7.53 -8.82 9.32
C PRO A 49 -6.02 -9.14 9.42
N ASN A 50 -5.17 -8.13 9.24
CA ASN A 50 -3.71 -8.24 9.34
C ASN A 50 -3.18 -7.84 10.72
N LEU A 51 -4.05 -7.56 11.70
CA LEU A 51 -3.65 -7.27 13.07
C LEU A 51 -3.50 -8.58 13.88
N PRO A 52 -2.43 -8.69 14.70
CA PRO A 52 -1.52 -7.62 15.08
C PRO A 52 -0.28 -7.51 14.18
N GLU A 53 -0.11 -8.31 13.13
CA GLU A 53 1.15 -8.43 12.39
C GLU A 53 1.61 -7.14 11.70
N ILE A 54 0.69 -6.28 11.26
CA ILE A 54 1.04 -4.93 10.77
C ILE A 54 1.38 -4.01 11.95
N VAL A 55 2.34 -3.11 11.77
CA VAL A 55 2.62 -2.05 12.75
C VAL A 55 1.84 -0.79 12.39
N ILE A 56 0.99 -0.29 13.31
CA ILE A 56 0.29 1.00 13.24
C ILE A 56 0.97 2.01 14.16
N GLN A 57 1.21 3.23 13.67
CA GLN A 57 1.93 4.26 14.42
C GLN A 57 1.41 5.67 14.14
N SER A 58 1.56 6.56 15.12
CA SER A 58 1.23 8.00 15.00
C SER A 58 2.33 8.82 14.32
N SER A 59 3.56 8.31 14.26
CA SER A 59 4.72 9.03 13.70
C SER A 59 5.74 8.07 13.10
N VAL A 60 6.51 8.53 12.12
CA VAL A 60 7.67 7.78 11.60
C VAL A 60 8.82 7.68 12.60
N LYS A 61 8.82 8.53 13.63
CA LYS A 61 9.86 8.59 14.67
C LYS A 61 9.67 7.54 15.77
N THR A 62 8.51 6.90 15.87
CA THR A 62 8.26 5.87 16.87
C THR A 62 8.85 4.53 16.42
N ALA A 63 9.21 3.69 17.39
CA ALA A 63 9.70 2.36 17.13
C ALA A 63 8.66 1.53 16.38
N ARG A 64 9.12 0.60 15.52
CA ARG A 64 8.24 -0.33 14.80
C ARG A 64 7.86 -1.50 15.72
N ASP A 65 7.21 -1.19 16.83
CA ASP A 65 6.64 -2.19 17.74
C ASP A 65 5.14 -2.40 17.48
N HIS A 66 4.63 -3.52 17.98
CA HIS A 66 3.29 -4.01 17.71
C HIS A 66 2.27 -3.62 18.79
N SER A 67 2.66 -2.88 19.83
CA SER A 67 1.80 -2.59 20.99
C SER A 67 0.50 -1.87 20.62
N ILE A 68 0.60 -0.89 19.71
CA ILE A 68 -0.57 -0.16 19.20
C ILE A 68 -1.49 -1.10 18.41
N SER A 69 -0.90 -1.94 17.56
CA SER A 69 -1.64 -2.90 16.72
C SER A 69 -2.36 -3.94 17.57
N GLU A 70 -1.72 -4.45 18.62
CA GLU A 70 -2.32 -5.37 19.58
C GLU A 70 -3.49 -4.74 20.32
N ARG A 71 -3.32 -3.49 20.79
CA ARG A 71 -4.40 -2.73 21.43
C ARG A 71 -5.57 -2.54 20.48
N ILE A 72 -5.33 -2.10 19.26
CA ILE A 72 -6.40 -1.93 18.25
C ILE A 72 -7.12 -3.25 18.00
N ARG A 73 -6.39 -4.37 17.88
CA ARG A 73 -7.00 -5.70 17.73
C ARG A 73 -7.94 -6.04 18.89
N ALA A 74 -7.51 -5.77 20.12
CA ALA A 74 -8.34 -5.99 21.31
C ALA A 74 -9.58 -5.08 21.34
N GLN A 75 -9.45 -3.83 20.90
CA GLN A 75 -10.58 -2.90 20.75
C GLN A 75 -11.59 -3.41 19.72
N ILE A 76 -11.14 -3.89 18.55
CA ILE A 76 -12.01 -4.51 17.54
C ILE A 76 -12.75 -5.72 18.11
N ALA A 77 -12.03 -6.62 18.80
CA ALA A 77 -12.62 -7.83 19.39
C ALA A 77 -13.71 -7.52 20.44
N THR A 78 -13.66 -6.33 21.04
CA THR A 78 -14.62 -5.86 22.05
C THR A 78 -15.60 -4.81 21.49
N ASN A 79 -15.62 -4.62 20.16
CA ASN A 79 -16.47 -3.66 19.46
C ASN A 79 -16.33 -2.22 19.98
N GLN A 80 -15.13 -1.85 20.45
CA GLN A 80 -14.79 -0.49 20.85
C GLN A 80 -14.49 0.36 19.62
N GLU A 81 -14.93 1.63 19.65
CA GLU A 81 -14.64 2.59 18.60
C GLU A 81 -13.14 2.92 18.54
N ILE A 82 -12.61 3.04 17.32
CA ILE A 82 -11.20 3.33 17.07
C ILE A 82 -11.11 4.71 16.43
N ASP A 83 -10.40 5.64 17.10
CA ASP A 83 -10.00 6.89 16.48
C ASP A 83 -8.81 6.67 15.54
N TRP A 84 -9.12 6.34 14.28
CA TRP A 84 -8.11 6.20 13.22
C TRP A 84 -7.32 7.49 12.99
N GLY A 85 -7.87 8.64 13.35
CA GLY A 85 -7.20 9.94 13.26
C GLY A 85 -6.07 10.15 14.27
N ALA A 86 -5.94 9.28 15.27
CA ALA A 86 -4.82 9.25 16.22
C ALA A 86 -3.55 8.63 15.64
N TYR A 87 -3.67 7.94 14.50
CA TYR A 87 -2.58 7.25 13.83
C TYR A 87 -2.30 7.88 12.47
N SER A 88 -1.14 7.64 11.91
CA SER A 88 -0.72 8.26 10.64
C SER A 88 -0.14 7.26 9.66
N TYR A 89 0.42 6.17 10.18
CA TYR A 89 1.18 5.22 9.39
C TYR A 89 0.80 3.78 9.71
N PHE A 90 0.96 2.92 8.70
CA PHE A 90 1.00 1.47 8.85
C PHE A 90 2.18 0.88 8.07
N THR A 91 2.53 -0.37 8.35
CA THR A 91 3.50 -1.17 7.56
C THR A 91 2.84 -2.40 6.98
N ASN A 92 3.51 -3.12 6.09
CA ASN A 92 3.11 -4.50 5.81
C ASN A 92 3.40 -5.41 7.02
N PRO A 93 2.86 -6.65 7.05
CA PRO A 93 3.10 -7.58 8.14
C PRO A 93 4.59 -7.72 8.48
N LEU A 94 4.89 -7.58 9.77
CA LEU A 94 6.20 -7.79 10.35
C LEU A 94 6.10 -8.83 11.48
N VAL A 95 7.14 -9.65 11.64
CA VAL A 95 7.30 -10.53 12.79
C VAL A 95 7.35 -9.69 14.07
N PRO A 96 6.48 -9.95 15.06
CA PRO A 96 6.62 -9.40 16.40
C PRO A 96 7.87 -9.96 17.06
N VAL A 97 8.74 -9.07 17.51
CA VAL A 97 9.96 -9.44 18.24
C VAL A 97 10.12 -8.53 19.44
N GLU A 98 10.64 -9.08 20.53
CA GLU A 98 10.92 -8.34 21.77
C GLU A 98 12.02 -7.29 21.57
N LYS A 99 12.05 -6.28 22.44
CA LYS A 99 12.97 -5.12 22.32
C LYS A 99 14.46 -5.50 22.39
N ASP A 100 14.77 -6.60 23.06
CA ASP A 100 16.11 -7.17 23.24
C ASP A 100 16.51 -8.12 22.09
N HIS A 101 15.57 -8.51 21.23
CA HIS A 101 15.84 -9.36 20.08
C HIS A 101 16.68 -8.63 19.02
N GLU A 102 17.67 -9.29 18.43
CA GLU A 102 18.59 -8.70 17.43
C GLU A 102 17.86 -8.06 16.24
N TYR A 103 16.82 -8.73 15.73
CA TYR A 103 15.98 -8.24 14.65
C TYR A 103 15.07 -7.07 15.01
N TYR A 104 14.88 -6.71 16.30
CA TYR A 104 14.04 -5.58 16.70
C TYR A 104 14.45 -4.29 15.97
N ARG A 105 15.77 -4.08 15.85
CA ARG A 105 16.39 -2.93 15.18
C ARG A 105 16.50 -3.06 13.66
N SER A 106 16.18 -4.22 13.10
CA SER A 106 16.22 -4.48 11.65
C SER A 106 14.82 -4.79 11.10
N PRO A 107 13.98 -3.77 10.84
CA PRO A 107 12.63 -3.97 10.32
C PRO A 107 12.56 -4.76 9.00
N SER A 108 13.59 -4.66 8.16
CA SER A 108 13.67 -5.42 6.90
C SER A 108 13.80 -6.92 7.15
N ALA A 109 14.54 -7.32 8.18
CA ALA A 109 14.67 -8.72 8.60
C ALA A 109 13.39 -9.28 9.25
N ARG A 110 12.43 -8.41 9.55
CA ARG A 110 11.15 -8.78 10.18
C ARG A 110 10.02 -8.94 9.17
N ALA A 111 10.24 -8.86 7.86
CA ALA A 111 9.16 -9.05 6.89
C ALA A 111 8.47 -10.43 7.10
N SER A 112 7.13 -10.45 7.15
CA SER A 112 6.34 -11.68 7.34
C SER A 112 5.21 -11.80 6.31
N LEU A 113 4.63 -12.99 6.23
CA LEU A 113 3.38 -13.23 5.51
C LEU A 113 2.20 -12.98 6.48
N GLY A 114 1.43 -11.91 6.25
CA GLY A 114 0.11 -11.75 6.85
C GLY A 114 -0.97 -12.40 5.99
N ARG A 115 -2.23 -11.95 6.08
CA ARG A 115 -3.31 -12.33 5.15
C ARG A 115 -3.26 -11.56 3.84
N HIS A 116 -2.82 -10.31 3.91
CA HIS A 116 -2.69 -9.41 2.78
C HIS A 116 -1.31 -8.77 2.74
N HIS A 117 -0.80 -8.56 1.52
CA HIS A 117 0.33 -7.70 1.26
C HIS A 117 -0.12 -6.45 0.50
N VAL A 118 0.31 -5.28 0.97
CA VAL A 118 -0.01 -3.98 0.38
C VAL A 118 1.21 -3.41 -0.33
N PHE A 119 1.18 -3.40 -1.66
CA PHE A 119 2.12 -2.63 -2.46
C PHE A 119 1.65 -1.18 -2.52
N THR A 120 2.57 -0.25 -2.29
CA THR A 120 2.25 1.19 -2.35
C THR A 120 3.01 1.82 -3.49
N ILE A 121 2.31 2.53 -4.36
CA ILE A 121 2.93 3.40 -5.36
C ILE A 121 2.64 4.84 -4.95
N GLU A 122 3.68 5.66 -4.84
CA GLU A 122 3.59 7.08 -4.52
C GLU A 122 4.42 7.87 -5.53
N TYR A 123 3.88 9.00 -5.99
CA TYR A 123 4.57 9.94 -6.86
C TYR A 123 4.72 11.27 -6.14
N ASP A 124 5.98 11.62 -5.86
CA ASP A 124 6.32 12.71 -4.95
C ASP A 124 6.91 13.94 -5.65
N ASP A 125 7.20 13.79 -6.94
CA ASP A 125 7.60 14.86 -7.85
C ASP A 125 6.37 15.63 -8.34
N ILE A 126 6.13 16.76 -7.72
CA ILE A 126 4.98 17.62 -7.96
C ILE A 126 5.12 18.52 -9.19
N GLU A 127 6.35 18.67 -9.72
CA GLU A 127 6.60 19.48 -10.91
C GLU A 127 6.21 18.67 -12.14
N ILE A 128 6.56 17.38 -12.15
CA ILE A 128 6.17 16.44 -13.19
C ILE A 128 4.74 15.95 -12.99
N ILE A 129 4.33 15.67 -11.74
CA ILE A 129 3.05 15.03 -11.42
C ILE A 129 2.30 15.82 -10.34
N PRO A 130 1.71 16.98 -10.70
CA PRO A 130 0.94 17.79 -9.76
C PRO A 130 -0.18 16.98 -9.08
N PRO A 131 -0.53 17.31 -7.82
CA PRO A 131 -1.58 16.60 -7.10
C PRO A 131 -2.90 16.49 -7.88
N SER A 132 -3.28 17.51 -8.65
CA SER A 132 -4.52 17.53 -9.43
C SER A 132 -4.57 16.49 -10.55
N VAL A 133 -3.40 16.10 -11.07
CA VAL A 133 -3.21 14.97 -12.00
C VAL A 133 -3.46 13.66 -11.26
N GLN A 134 -2.85 13.47 -10.09
CA GLN A 134 -3.03 12.26 -9.28
C GLN A 134 -4.50 12.07 -8.85
N PHE A 135 -5.15 13.15 -8.44
CA PHE A 135 -6.60 13.18 -8.18
C PHE A 135 -7.42 12.82 -9.43
N GLY A 136 -6.90 13.17 -10.61
CA GLY A 136 -7.47 12.84 -11.90
C GLY A 136 -7.52 11.36 -12.21
N TRP A 137 -6.56 10.58 -11.73
CA TRP A 137 -6.57 9.13 -11.88
C TRP A 137 -7.78 8.47 -11.22
N CYS A 138 -8.33 9.10 -10.18
CA CYS A 138 -9.51 8.65 -9.45
C CYS A 138 -10.84 9.09 -10.10
N ARG A 139 -10.82 10.07 -11.02
CA ARG A 139 -12.03 10.61 -11.66
C ARG A 139 -12.45 9.76 -12.84
N SER A 140 -13.76 9.51 -12.96
CA SER A 140 -14.35 8.85 -14.12
C SER A 140 -14.79 9.86 -15.16
N PRO A 141 -14.32 9.77 -16.41
CA PRO A 141 -14.76 10.66 -17.49
C PRO A 141 -16.25 10.52 -17.82
N GLY A 142 -16.82 9.31 -17.73
CA GLY A 142 -18.21 9.01 -18.15
C GLY A 142 -19.14 8.52 -17.03
N LYS A 143 -19.09 9.14 -15.85
CA LYS A 143 -19.92 8.83 -14.66
C LYS A 143 -19.77 7.41 -14.07
N THR A 144 -18.99 6.51 -14.68
CA THR A 144 -18.77 5.14 -14.19
C THR A 144 -17.38 4.97 -13.58
N PRO A 145 -17.25 4.60 -12.28
CA PRO A 145 -15.97 4.36 -11.59
C PRO A 145 -14.95 3.53 -12.38
N ALA A 146 -15.42 2.54 -13.14
CA ALA A 146 -14.60 1.63 -13.97
C ALA A 146 -13.87 2.31 -15.14
N GLN A 147 -14.20 3.56 -15.47
CA GLN A 147 -13.56 4.33 -16.53
C GLN A 147 -12.45 5.26 -16.02
N SER A 148 -12.28 5.42 -14.71
CA SER A 148 -11.11 6.13 -14.18
C SER A 148 -9.82 5.36 -14.47
N VAL A 149 -8.66 6.01 -14.35
CA VAL A 149 -7.37 5.30 -14.49
C VAL A 149 -7.27 4.18 -13.46
N MET A 150 -7.66 4.46 -12.21
CA MET A 150 -7.67 3.46 -11.15
C MET A 150 -8.69 2.34 -11.37
N GLY A 151 -9.86 2.66 -11.94
CA GLY A 151 -10.86 1.65 -12.32
C GLY A 151 -10.38 0.73 -13.44
N ARG A 152 -9.61 1.25 -14.41
CA ARG A 152 -8.98 0.44 -15.46
C ARG A 152 -7.86 -0.44 -14.91
N LEU A 153 -7.01 0.11 -14.05
CA LEU A 153 -5.97 -0.64 -13.34
C LEU A 153 -6.57 -1.78 -12.51
N HIS A 154 -7.62 -1.49 -11.73
CA HIS A 154 -8.34 -2.50 -10.94
C HIS A 154 -8.89 -3.64 -11.81
N ARG A 155 -9.52 -3.31 -12.94
CA ARG A 155 -10.02 -4.32 -13.88
C ARG A 155 -8.89 -5.16 -14.46
N ASP A 156 -7.81 -4.51 -14.89
CA ASP A 156 -6.63 -5.18 -15.47
C ASP A 156 -6.01 -6.18 -14.48
N LEU A 157 -5.74 -5.74 -13.24
CA LEU A 157 -5.21 -6.62 -12.19
C LEU A 157 -6.19 -7.75 -11.84
N SER A 158 -7.49 -7.46 -11.80
CA SER A 158 -8.53 -8.48 -11.54
C SER A 158 -8.61 -9.57 -12.62
N GLN A 159 -8.29 -9.22 -13.87
CA GLN A 159 -8.28 -10.15 -14.99
C GLN A 159 -6.95 -10.91 -15.13
N LYS A 160 -5.86 -10.34 -14.61
CA LYS A 160 -4.53 -10.96 -14.68
C LYS A 160 -4.22 -11.87 -13.51
N PHE A 161 -4.66 -11.53 -12.30
CA PHE A 161 -4.15 -12.16 -11.08
C PHE A 161 -5.28 -12.70 -10.18
N ALA A 162 -5.18 -13.97 -9.82
CA ALA A 162 -6.14 -14.66 -8.96
C ALA A 162 -6.07 -14.15 -7.51
N ASP A 163 -4.88 -13.76 -7.07
CA ASP A 163 -4.56 -13.25 -5.73
C ASP A 163 -4.74 -11.73 -5.59
N TYR A 164 -5.01 -10.99 -6.67
CA TYR A 164 -5.39 -9.57 -6.55
C TYR A 164 -6.68 -9.43 -5.75
N PHE A 165 -6.68 -8.56 -4.74
CA PHE A 165 -7.83 -8.37 -3.85
C PHE A 165 -8.57 -7.05 -4.10
N GLY A 166 -7.84 -5.97 -4.30
CA GLY A 166 -8.41 -4.64 -4.46
C GLY A 166 -7.37 -3.54 -4.37
N ALA A 167 -7.83 -2.30 -4.40
CA ALA A 167 -6.95 -1.15 -4.23
C ALA A 167 -7.70 0.03 -3.58
N THR A 168 -6.93 0.90 -2.94
CA THR A 168 -7.40 2.18 -2.39
C THR A 168 -6.38 3.29 -2.70
N VAL A 169 -6.87 4.49 -2.97
CA VAL A 169 -6.03 5.67 -3.22
C VAL A 169 -6.28 6.70 -2.13
N VAL A 170 -5.22 7.04 -1.40
CA VAL A 170 -5.27 7.90 -0.22
C VAL A 170 -4.49 9.18 -0.52
N TRP A 171 -5.15 10.33 -0.47
CA TRP A 171 -4.44 11.61 -0.43
C TRP A 171 -3.69 11.72 0.89
N SER A 172 -2.40 12.05 0.83
CA SER A 172 -1.52 12.10 2.01
C SER A 172 -1.82 13.24 2.99
N GLY A 173 -2.80 14.09 2.71
CA GLY A 173 -3.05 15.34 3.44
C GLY A 173 -2.08 16.46 3.04
N ASN A 174 -1.21 16.22 2.05
CA ASN A 174 -0.22 17.18 1.58
C ASN A 174 -0.16 17.18 0.04
N LYS A 175 0.91 16.65 -0.56
CA LYS A 175 1.27 16.86 -1.97
C LYS A 175 1.09 15.64 -2.89
N SER A 176 0.78 14.47 -2.33
CA SER A 176 0.83 13.20 -3.05
C SER A 176 -0.37 12.32 -2.72
N CYS A 177 -0.60 11.32 -3.56
CA CYS A 177 -1.50 10.21 -3.27
C CYS A 177 -0.69 8.92 -3.11
N HIS A 178 -1.09 8.09 -2.15
CA HIS A 178 -0.62 6.72 -2.03
C HIS A 178 -1.64 5.80 -2.70
N ILE A 179 -1.18 5.03 -3.68
CA ILE A 179 -1.97 3.99 -4.33
C ILE A 179 -1.61 2.67 -3.64
N HIS A 180 -2.50 2.20 -2.75
CA HIS A 180 -2.35 0.93 -2.04
C HIS A 180 -3.03 -0.16 -2.85
N ILE A 181 -2.25 -1.12 -3.34
CA ILE A 181 -2.70 -2.24 -4.17
C ILE A 181 -2.50 -3.52 -3.36
N VAL A 182 -3.57 -4.29 -3.22
CA VAL A 182 -3.65 -5.36 -2.23
C VAL A 182 -3.72 -6.71 -2.91
N PHE A 183 -2.87 -7.62 -2.47
CA PHE A 183 -2.86 -9.03 -2.88
C PHE A 183 -3.02 -9.93 -1.66
N ARG A 184 -3.76 -11.03 -1.82
CA ARG A 184 -3.87 -12.09 -0.82
C ARG A 184 -2.62 -12.94 -0.85
N THR A 185 -2.06 -13.19 0.31
CA THR A 185 -0.84 -14.00 0.47
C THR A 185 -1.15 -15.49 0.63
N GLU A 186 -2.40 -15.87 0.91
CA GLU A 186 -2.84 -17.26 1.08
C GLU A 186 -2.64 -18.13 -0.18
N LEU A 187 -2.56 -17.49 -1.36
CA LEU A 187 -2.34 -18.14 -2.64
C LEU A 187 -0.87 -18.19 -3.05
N ILE A 188 0.04 -17.65 -2.23
CA ILE A 188 1.48 -17.78 -2.45
C ILE A 188 1.82 -19.27 -2.29
N PRO A 189 2.41 -19.93 -3.31
CA PRO A 189 2.83 -21.32 -3.17
C PRO A 189 3.82 -21.46 -2.01
N THR A 190 3.92 -22.66 -1.42
CA THR A 190 4.83 -22.91 -0.30
C THR A 190 6.24 -22.43 -0.62
N LEU A 191 6.69 -21.42 0.12
CA LEU A 191 8.01 -20.86 -0.02
C LEU A 191 9.05 -21.76 0.65
N PRO A 192 10.29 -21.85 0.12
CA PRO A 192 11.34 -22.61 0.78
C PRO A 192 11.77 -21.95 2.09
N LEU A 193 12.37 -22.73 3.00
CA LEU A 193 12.81 -22.23 4.32
C LEU A 193 13.77 -21.04 4.25
N ASN A 194 14.53 -20.92 3.15
CA ASN A 194 15.48 -19.84 2.94
C ASN A 194 14.90 -18.66 2.13
N ALA A 195 13.57 -18.57 2.00
CA ALA A 195 12.93 -17.47 1.29
C ALA A 195 13.23 -16.12 1.95
N ASN A 196 13.56 -15.14 1.13
CA ASN A 196 13.76 -13.76 1.53
C ASN A 196 12.50 -12.96 1.15
N LEU A 197 11.58 -12.83 2.10
CA LEU A 197 10.32 -12.11 1.91
C LEU A 197 10.54 -10.65 1.55
N HIS A 198 11.54 -10.01 2.14
CA HIS A 198 11.84 -8.61 1.88
C HIS A 198 12.20 -8.36 0.40
N ASP A 199 13.12 -9.16 -0.13
CA ASP A 199 13.58 -9.01 -1.52
C ASP A 199 12.55 -9.53 -2.51
N GLY A 200 11.84 -10.61 -2.15
CA GLY A 200 10.71 -11.09 -2.94
C GLY A 200 9.65 -10.02 -3.11
N PHE A 201 9.20 -9.38 -2.04
CA PHE A 201 8.23 -8.29 -2.15
C PHE A 201 8.77 -7.09 -2.93
N LYS A 202 10.06 -6.74 -2.80
CA LYS A 202 10.66 -5.67 -3.62
C LYS A 202 10.61 -6.00 -5.12
N ARG A 203 10.95 -7.22 -5.54
CA ARG A 203 10.88 -7.64 -6.95
C ARG A 203 9.45 -7.59 -7.49
N HIS A 204 8.49 -8.03 -6.69
CA HIS A 204 7.07 -7.90 -7.04
C HIS A 204 6.62 -6.44 -7.13
N TRP A 205 7.13 -5.57 -6.25
CA TRP A 205 6.85 -4.15 -6.34
C TRP A 205 7.34 -3.55 -7.67
N GLU A 206 8.53 -3.92 -8.17
CA GLU A 206 9.02 -3.46 -9.48
C GLU A 206 8.13 -3.94 -10.63
N LYS A 207 7.68 -5.21 -10.59
CA LYS A 207 6.70 -5.74 -11.56
C LYS A 207 5.40 -4.94 -11.53
N LEU A 208 4.87 -4.65 -10.34
CA LEU A 208 3.63 -3.91 -10.19
C LEU A 208 3.79 -2.44 -10.62
N LYS A 209 4.92 -1.82 -10.29
CA LYS A 209 5.28 -0.48 -10.74
C LYS A 209 5.15 -0.38 -12.26
N ALA A 210 5.73 -1.31 -13.02
CA ALA A 210 5.63 -1.30 -14.47
C ALA A 210 4.18 -1.32 -14.97
N ILE A 211 3.30 -2.11 -14.34
CA ILE A 211 1.87 -2.14 -14.67
C ILE A 211 1.21 -0.79 -14.34
N VAL A 212 1.44 -0.24 -13.15
CA VAL A 212 0.86 1.05 -12.74
C VAL A 212 1.33 2.18 -13.65
N SER A 213 2.59 2.15 -14.10
CA SER A 213 3.16 3.12 -15.04
C SER A 213 2.47 3.10 -16.40
N GLN A 214 2.10 1.91 -16.91
CA GLN A 214 1.31 1.80 -18.15
C GLN A 214 -0.07 2.48 -18.04
N HIS A 215 -0.69 2.46 -16.86
CA HIS A 215 -1.99 3.08 -16.64
C HIS A 215 -1.90 4.58 -16.34
N THR A 216 -0.90 4.99 -15.56
CA THR A 216 -0.75 6.37 -15.09
C THR A 216 0.02 7.25 -16.07
N GLY A 217 0.89 6.66 -16.89
CA GLY A 217 1.82 7.37 -17.78
C GLY A 217 3.12 7.82 -17.12
N TYR A 218 3.40 7.37 -15.88
CA TYR A 218 4.56 7.81 -15.09
C TYR A 218 5.32 6.62 -14.52
N ASP A 219 6.65 6.62 -14.63
CA ASP A 219 7.53 5.47 -14.37
C ASP A 219 8.50 5.64 -13.19
N ASN A 220 8.47 6.80 -12.52
CA ASN A 220 9.37 7.12 -11.41
C ASN A 220 8.63 7.34 -10.08
N PRO A 221 7.92 6.33 -9.53
CA PRO A 221 7.41 6.41 -8.17
C PRO A 221 8.55 6.29 -7.14
N ASP A 222 8.28 6.72 -5.90
CA ASP A 222 9.24 6.67 -4.79
C ASP A 222 9.70 5.21 -4.52
N PRO A 223 10.98 4.88 -4.76
CA PRO A 223 11.49 3.52 -4.56
C PRO A 223 11.50 3.10 -3.08
N ALA A 224 11.40 4.03 -2.13
CA ALA A 224 11.31 3.67 -0.71
C ALA A 224 10.04 2.85 -0.41
N CYS A 225 8.97 3.04 -1.18
CA CYS A 225 7.71 2.31 -1.04
C CYS A 225 7.81 0.81 -1.41
N ALA A 226 8.91 0.38 -2.05
CA ALA A 226 9.15 -1.02 -2.38
C ALA A 226 9.39 -1.90 -1.15
N ALA A 227 9.91 -1.33 -0.06
CA ALA A 227 10.22 -2.11 1.13
C ALA A 227 8.95 -2.48 1.93
N PRO A 228 8.77 -3.74 2.37
CA PRO A 228 7.62 -4.12 3.20
C PRO A 228 7.58 -3.36 4.53
N SER A 229 8.73 -3.12 5.15
CA SER A 229 8.86 -2.42 6.42
C SER A 229 8.68 -0.89 6.34
N GLN A 230 8.49 -0.34 5.13
CA GLN A 230 8.30 1.09 4.95
C GLN A 230 6.96 1.54 5.56
N TYR A 231 6.96 2.73 6.16
CA TYR A 231 5.70 3.33 6.62
C TYR A 231 4.89 3.84 5.42
N ARG A 232 3.60 3.51 5.42
CA ARG A 232 2.59 3.87 4.42
C ARG A 232 1.54 4.75 5.06
N ARG A 233 0.91 5.66 4.31
CA ARG A 233 -0.13 6.55 4.84
C ARG A 233 -1.37 5.76 5.21
N LEU A 234 -1.79 5.85 6.46
CA LEU A 234 -3.01 5.22 6.93
C LEU A 234 -4.25 6.02 6.47
N PRO A 235 -5.24 5.42 5.79
CA PRO A 235 -6.53 6.08 5.57
C PRO A 235 -7.10 6.66 6.88
N TYR A 236 -7.61 7.88 6.82
CA TYR A 236 -8.14 8.66 7.95
C TYR A 236 -7.17 9.06 9.04
N GLY A 237 -5.90 8.66 8.91
CA GLY A 237 -4.85 9.20 9.76
C GLY A 237 -4.58 10.68 9.52
N ARG A 238 -3.63 11.26 10.25
CA ARG A 238 -3.28 12.68 10.12
C ARG A 238 -1.88 12.91 9.59
N HIS A 239 -1.74 13.84 8.66
CA HIS A 239 -0.44 14.36 8.24
C HIS A 239 0.13 15.31 9.31
N GLN A 240 1.44 15.57 9.27
CA GLN A 240 2.14 16.43 10.24
C GLN A 240 1.65 17.89 10.25
N ASN A 241 0.98 18.34 9.19
CA ASN A 241 0.34 19.67 9.13
C ASN A 241 -1.10 19.67 9.68
N GLY A 242 -1.56 18.54 10.25
CA GLY A 242 -2.90 18.38 10.82
C GLY A 242 -3.98 17.98 9.81
N ASN A 243 -3.67 17.94 8.52
CA ASN A 243 -4.63 17.54 7.49
C ASN A 243 -4.96 16.03 7.60
N PRO A 244 -6.21 15.64 7.31
CA PRO A 244 -6.57 14.22 7.24
C PRO A 244 -6.00 13.57 5.98
N GLN A 245 -5.73 12.28 6.08
CA GLN A 245 -5.39 11.40 4.97
C GLN A 245 -6.70 10.83 4.43
N LEU A 246 -7.15 11.24 3.24
CA LEU A 246 -8.50 10.95 2.76
C LEU A 246 -8.49 9.95 1.61
N VAL A 247 -9.38 8.97 1.66
CA VAL A 247 -9.62 8.02 0.56
C VAL A 247 -10.32 8.74 -0.58
N LEU A 248 -9.70 8.78 -1.75
CA LEU A 248 -10.24 9.40 -2.96
C LEU A 248 -10.93 8.38 -3.88
N TRP A 249 -10.52 7.12 -3.80
CA TRP A 249 -11.02 6.03 -4.62
C TRP A 249 -10.71 4.70 -3.93
N GLU A 250 -11.64 3.75 -3.97
CA GLU A 250 -11.49 2.44 -3.35
C GLU A 250 -12.39 1.42 -4.06
N GLN A 251 -11.84 0.24 -4.38
CA GLN A 251 -12.60 -0.91 -4.91
C GLN A 251 -11.94 -2.23 -4.53
N TYR A 252 -12.77 -3.20 -4.13
CA TYR A 252 -12.38 -4.58 -3.86
C TYR A 252 -13.17 -5.55 -4.72
N ARG A 253 -12.58 -6.71 -4.97
CA ARG A 253 -13.28 -7.81 -5.64
C ARG A 253 -14.19 -8.51 -4.64
N GLU A 254 -15.46 -8.64 -5.01
CA GLU A 254 -16.37 -9.56 -4.32
C GLU A 254 -15.99 -11.02 -4.59
N ARG A 255 -15.49 -11.32 -5.80
CA ARG A 255 -15.10 -12.66 -6.24
C ARG A 255 -13.91 -12.66 -7.20
N ALA A 256 -13.22 -13.79 -7.26
CA ALA A 256 -12.26 -14.05 -8.32
C ALA A 256 -12.95 -13.96 -9.70
N ALA A 257 -12.23 -13.44 -10.68
CA ALA A 257 -12.69 -13.34 -12.04
C ALA A 257 -12.66 -14.75 -12.64
N GLN A 258 -13.72 -15.12 -13.34
CA GLN A 258 -13.85 -16.44 -13.92
C GLN A 258 -12.71 -16.72 -14.90
N GLY A 259 -12.04 -17.87 -14.75
CA GLY A 259 -10.95 -18.30 -15.63
C GLY A 259 -9.57 -17.70 -15.31
N VAL A 260 -9.44 -16.90 -14.25
CA VAL A 260 -8.13 -16.37 -13.82
C VAL A 260 -7.48 -17.33 -12.83
N SER A 261 -6.33 -17.91 -13.21
CA SER A 261 -5.55 -18.84 -12.38
C SER A 261 -4.13 -18.37 -12.07
N ALA A 262 -3.62 -17.36 -12.78
CA ALA A 262 -2.26 -16.87 -12.57
C ALA A 262 -2.13 -16.16 -11.22
N SER A 263 -1.11 -16.51 -10.45
CA SER A 263 -0.71 -15.76 -9.25
C SER A 263 0.16 -14.58 -9.65
N PHE A 264 0.01 -13.47 -8.95
CA PHE A 264 0.94 -12.36 -9.02
C PHE A 264 2.29 -12.71 -8.40
N PHE A 265 2.28 -13.54 -7.35
CA PHE A 265 3.45 -13.95 -6.59
C PHE A 265 4.19 -15.11 -7.24
N GLU A 266 5.35 -14.79 -7.82
CA GLU A 266 6.31 -15.71 -8.41
C GLU A 266 7.31 -16.18 -7.33
N THR A 267 7.30 -17.48 -7.04
CA THR A 267 8.12 -18.08 -5.98
C THR A 267 9.62 -17.82 -6.15
N GLU A 268 10.09 -17.78 -7.39
CA GLU A 268 11.48 -17.53 -7.79
C GLU A 268 11.99 -16.16 -7.33
N HIS A 269 11.11 -15.18 -7.15
CA HIS A 269 11.49 -13.87 -6.66
C HIS A 269 11.78 -13.87 -5.16
N PHE A 270 11.25 -14.84 -4.41
CA PHE A 270 11.52 -15.00 -2.98
C PHE A 270 12.81 -15.77 -2.70
N ILE A 271 13.42 -16.39 -3.70
CA ILE A 271 14.66 -17.16 -3.54
C ILE A 271 15.85 -16.27 -3.89
N ASP A 272 16.82 -16.17 -3.00
CA ASP A 272 18.07 -15.48 -3.29
C ASP A 272 18.78 -16.15 -4.48
N SER A 273 19.07 -15.37 -5.52
CA SER A 273 19.85 -15.80 -6.69
C SER A 273 21.20 -16.42 -6.32
N ALA A 274 21.84 -15.98 -5.23
CA ALA A 274 23.09 -16.56 -4.74
C ALA A 274 22.91 -17.99 -4.20
N TYR A 275 21.73 -18.32 -3.67
CA TYR A 275 21.39 -19.66 -3.19
C TYR A 275 21.05 -20.61 -4.35
N VAL A 276 20.36 -20.11 -5.38
CA VAL A 276 20.06 -20.88 -6.60
C VAL A 276 21.34 -21.33 -7.32
N HIS A 277 22.34 -20.45 -7.44
CA HIS A 277 23.64 -20.81 -8.02
C HIS A 277 24.41 -21.84 -7.20
N LYS A 278 24.37 -21.78 -5.85
CA LYS A 278 24.99 -22.80 -5.00
C LYS A 278 24.36 -24.18 -5.16
N ILE A 279 23.03 -24.26 -5.31
CA ILE A 279 22.33 -25.55 -5.53
C ILE A 279 22.58 -26.10 -6.94
N GLN A 280 22.62 -25.24 -7.96
CA GLN A 280 22.92 -25.69 -9.32
C GLN A 280 24.35 -26.22 -9.44
N ASN A 281 25.31 -25.57 -8.79
CA ASN A 281 26.70 -26.00 -8.76
C ASN A 281 26.92 -27.28 -7.92
N SER A 282 26.16 -27.47 -6.83
CA SER A 282 26.24 -28.72 -6.06
C SER A 282 25.59 -29.90 -6.77
N ARG A 283 24.49 -29.69 -7.51
CA ARG A 283 23.87 -30.75 -8.32
C ARG A 283 24.69 -31.15 -9.55
N THR A 284 25.38 -30.21 -10.19
CA THR A 284 26.33 -30.53 -11.27
C THR A 284 27.57 -31.24 -10.75
N ALA A 285 28.06 -30.91 -9.54
CA ALA A 285 29.17 -31.64 -8.93
C ALA A 285 28.81 -33.10 -8.57
N VAL A 286 27.55 -33.38 -8.20
CA VAL A 286 27.09 -34.75 -7.91
C VAL A 286 26.82 -35.55 -9.20
N ALA A 287 26.40 -34.91 -10.29
CA ALA A 287 26.14 -35.56 -11.57
C ALA A 287 27.40 -35.94 -12.37
N VAL A 288 28.56 -35.37 -12.02
CA VAL A 288 29.86 -35.68 -12.66
C VAL A 288 30.69 -36.68 -11.82
N GLY A 289 30.19 -37.08 -10.66
CA GLY A 289 30.84 -38.01 -9.72
C GLY A 289 30.15 -39.36 -9.53
N GLY A 290 29.22 -39.73 -10.43
CA GLY A 290 28.53 -41.03 -10.43
C GLY A 290 28.85 -41.85 -11.66
#